data_AF-A0A1I7WHL9-F1
#
_entry.id   AF-A0A1I7WHL9-F1
#
_cell.length_a   1.000
_cell.length_b   1.000
_cell.length_c   1.000
_cell.angle_alpha   90.00
_cell.angle_beta   90.00
_cell.angle_gamma   90.00
#
_symmetry.space_group_name_H-M   'P 1'
#
loop_
_entity.id
_entity.type
_entity.pdbx_description
1 polymer ?
#
loop_
_entity_poly.entity_id
_entity_poly.type
_entity_poly.pdbx_seq_one_letter_code
_entity_poly.pdbx_strand_id
1 'polypeptide(L)'
;MIEGKGANISYQAVPFGTCDPGWIEGENGNCYRYVDVKPRSNWAEAQNQCSEQQSNLASIRTEDEFQFFKSELKLKVKGSHVF
;
A
#
# COMPACT_ATOMS: atom_id res chain seq x y z
N MET A 1 -23.52 -20.76 31.17
CA MET A 1 -23.96 -20.17 29.89
C MET A 1 -22.91 -19.15 29.51
N ILE A 2 -22.09 -19.41 28.49
CA ILE A 2 -21.12 -18.43 27.97
C ILE A 2 -21.68 -17.87 26.68
N GLU A 3 -22.03 -16.59 26.69
CA GLU A 3 -22.46 -15.83 25.52
C GLU A 3 -21.23 -15.58 24.64
N GLY A 4 -21.09 -16.38 23.58
CA GLY A 4 -20.04 -16.19 22.59
C GLY A 4 -20.32 -14.94 21.76
N LYS A 5 -19.54 -13.88 21.94
CA LYS A 5 -19.54 -12.73 21.03
C LYS A 5 -18.89 -13.16 19.71
N GLY A 6 -19.70 -13.53 18.72
CA GLY A 6 -19.22 -13.79 17.37
C GLY A 6 -18.61 -12.52 16.76
N ALA A 7 -17.46 -12.66 16.11
CA ALA A 7 -16.90 -11.60 15.27
C ALA A 7 -17.59 -11.64 13.90
N ASN A 8 -18.09 -10.51 13.42
CA ASN A 8 -18.51 -10.40 12.03
C ASN A 8 -17.25 -10.22 11.18
N ILE A 9 -16.84 -11.29 10.50
CA ILE A 9 -15.66 -11.27 9.62
C ILE A 9 -16.15 -11.00 8.21
N SER A 10 -15.91 -9.79 7.70
CA SER A 10 -16.02 -9.49 6.27
C SER A 10 -14.78 -10.05 5.57
N TYR A 11 -14.92 -11.15 4.83
CA TYR A 11 -13.84 -11.67 4.00
C TYR A 11 -14.02 -11.19 2.56
N GLN A 12 -13.02 -10.51 2.03
CA GLN A 12 -12.97 -10.13 0.62
C GLN A 12 -12.04 -11.10 -0.10
N ALA A 13 -12.58 -11.91 -1.01
CA ALA A 13 -11.78 -12.83 -1.81
C ALA A 13 -10.99 -12.02 -2.84
N VAL A 14 -9.71 -11.80 -2.58
CA VAL A 14 -8.78 -11.15 -3.52
C VAL A 14 -8.25 -12.23 -4.47
N PRO A 15 -8.37 -12.08 -5.81
CA PRO A 15 -7.84 -13.05 -6.75
C PRO A 15 -6.35 -13.31 -6.49
N PHE A 16 -5.96 -14.59 -6.53
CA PHE A 16 -4.57 -14.99 -6.32
C PHE A 16 -3.67 -14.30 -7.37
N GLY A 17 -2.61 -13.64 -6.91
CA GLY A 17 -1.69 -12.89 -7.76
C GLY A 17 -2.00 -11.40 -7.93
N THR A 18 -3.04 -10.87 -7.28
CA THR A 18 -3.31 -9.43 -7.25
C THR A 18 -2.88 -8.81 -5.91
N CYS A 19 -2.48 -7.54 -5.93
CA CYS A 19 -2.12 -6.80 -4.72
C CYS A 19 -3.31 -6.61 -3.78
N ASP A 20 -3.04 -6.54 -2.47
CA ASP A 20 -4.05 -6.25 -1.46
C ASP A 20 -4.78 -4.93 -1.76
N PRO A 21 -6.05 -4.78 -1.33
CA PRO A 21 -6.80 -3.53 -1.52
C PRO A 21 -6.03 -2.29 -1.04
N GLY A 22 -5.94 -1.28 -1.90
CA GLY A 22 -5.21 -0.04 -1.62
C GLY A 22 -3.72 -0.07 -1.97
N TRP A 23 -3.22 -1.20 -2.49
CA TRP A 23 -1.91 -1.30 -3.12
C TRP A 23 -2.04 -1.27 -4.65
N ILE A 24 -1.00 -0.78 -5.31
CA ILE A 24 -0.90 -0.64 -6.76
C ILE A 24 0.14 -1.65 -7.25
N GLU A 25 -0.26 -2.52 -8.16
CA GLU A 25 0.63 -3.49 -8.80
C GLU A 25 1.59 -2.77 -9.77
N GLY A 26 2.88 -3.04 -9.61
CA GLY A 26 3.92 -2.60 -10.54
C GLY A 26 4.25 -3.69 -11.57
N GLU A 27 4.91 -3.28 -12.65
CA GLU A 27 5.26 -4.18 -13.77
C GLU A 27 6.23 -5.31 -13.39
N ASN A 28 6.97 -5.13 -12.28
CA ASN A 28 7.89 -6.12 -11.72
C ASN A 28 7.19 -7.14 -10.77
N GLY A 29 5.87 -7.09 -10.65
CA GLY A 29 5.09 -7.94 -9.74
C GLY A 29 5.15 -7.52 -8.27
N ASN A 30 5.79 -6.40 -7.95
CA ASN A 30 5.77 -5.83 -6.60
C ASN A 30 4.53 -4.95 -6.40
N CYS A 31 4.04 -4.91 -5.16
CA CYS A 31 2.94 -4.05 -4.74
C CYS A 31 3.46 -2.78 -4.09
N TYR A 32 2.94 -1.63 -4.51
CA TYR A 32 3.34 -0.32 -4.02
C TYR A 32 2.18 0.47 -3.44
N ARG A 33 2.43 1.20 -2.36
CA ARG A 33 1.43 2.07 -1.74
C ARG A 33 2.06 3.41 -1.38
N TYR A 34 1.38 4.48 -1.76
CA TYR A 34 1.74 5.81 -1.28
C TYR A 34 1.01 6.10 0.02
N VAL A 35 1.74 6.63 0.99
CA VAL A 35 1.20 7.01 2.29
C VAL A 35 1.43 8.51 2.49
N ASP A 36 0.36 9.30 2.46
CA ASP A 36 0.40 10.72 2.80
C ASP A 36 0.19 10.89 4.31
N VAL A 37 1.27 10.74 5.09
CA VAL A 37 1.23 11.00 6.54
C VAL A 37 1.46 12.48 6.84
N LYS A 38 0.65 13.04 7.75
CA LYS A 38 0.82 14.38 8.32
C LYS A 38 0.78 14.28 9.85
N PRO A 39 1.84 14.70 10.58
CA PRO A 39 3.11 15.25 10.07
C PRO A 39 3.94 14.22 9.27
N ARG A 40 4.87 14.71 8.46
CA ARG A 40 5.78 13.83 7.71
C ARG A 40 6.73 13.11 8.67
N SER A 41 6.87 11.81 8.46
CA SER A 41 7.82 10.97 9.19
C SER A 41 9.24 11.13 8.66
N ASN A 42 10.23 10.95 9.54
CA ASN A 42 11.60 10.74 9.08
C ASN A 42 11.77 9.33 8.48
N TRP A 43 12.94 9.06 7.88
CA TRP A 43 13.18 7.80 7.18
C TRP A 43 13.00 6.56 8.07
N ALA A 44 13.52 6.61 9.30
CA ALA A 44 13.47 5.48 10.22
C ALA A 44 12.02 5.20 10.69
N GLU A 45 11.27 6.25 11.02
CA GLU A 45 9.85 6.15 11.34
C GLU A 45 9.03 5.59 10.17
N ALA A 46 9.30 6.04 8.94
CA ALA A 46 8.60 5.55 7.76
C ALA A 46 8.90 4.07 7.49
N GLN A 47 10.16 3.64 7.64
CA GLN A 47 10.51 2.22 7.52
C GLN A 47 9.84 1.36 8.60
N ASN A 48 9.75 1.86 9.85
CA ASN A 48 9.04 1.17 10.92
C ASN A 48 7.55 1.00 10.58
N GLN A 49 6.88 2.06 10.10
CA GLN A 49 5.48 2.00 9.66
C GLN A 49 5.25 1.03 8.50
N CYS A 50 6.19 0.95 7.55
CA CYS A 50 6.15 -0.06 6.49
C CYS A 50 6.30 -1.47 7.05
N SER A 51 7.21 -1.65 8.01
CA SER A 51 7.48 -2.95 8.62
C SER A 51 6.28 -3.48 9.42
N GLU A 52 5.53 -2.60 10.09
CA GLU A 52 4.24 -2.93 10.75
C GLU A 52 3.18 -3.44 9.76
N GLN A 53 3.26 -3.02 8.49
CA GLN A 53 2.42 -3.49 7.38
C GLN A 53 3.03 -4.67 6.63
N GLN A 54 4.06 -5.31 7.17
CA GLN A 54 4.79 -6.41 6.53
C GLN A 54 5.38 -6.01 5.16
N SER A 55 5.73 -4.74 5.00
CA SER A 55 6.30 -4.16 3.79
C SER A 55 7.62 -3.44 4.07
N ASN A 56 8.23 -2.87 3.03
CA ASN A 56 9.43 -2.03 3.13
C ASN A 56 9.21 -0.69 2.44
N LEU A 57 10.08 0.29 2.72
CA LEU A 57 10.16 1.49 1.89
C LEU A 57 10.46 1.09 0.44
N ALA A 58 9.77 1.75 -0.50
CA ALA A 58 9.94 1.47 -1.91
C ALA A 58 11.38 1.75 -2.36
N SER A 59 12.01 0.76 -2.98
CA SER A 59 13.31 0.92 -3.65
C SER A 59 13.08 1.04 -5.15
N ILE A 60 13.64 2.09 -5.76
CA ILE A 60 13.63 2.28 -7.22
C ILE A 60 15.02 1.90 -7.74
N ARG A 61 15.08 0.85 -8.54
CA ARG A 61 16.30 0.21 -9.01
C ARG A 61 16.43 0.21 -10.53
N THR A 62 15.32 0.37 -11.25
CA THR A 62 15.27 0.38 -12.72
C THR A 62 14.61 1.65 -13.25
N GLU A 63 14.86 1.95 -14.52
CA GLU A 63 14.22 3.07 -15.21
C GLU A 63 12.71 2.84 -15.35
N ASP A 64 12.28 1.61 -15.63
CA ASP A 64 10.85 1.25 -15.75
C ASP A 64 10.12 1.49 -14.42
N GLU A 65 10.72 1.10 -13.29
CA GLU A 65 10.19 1.43 -11.97
C GLU A 65 10.09 2.95 -11.80
N PHE A 66 11.16 3.69 -12.12
CA PHE A 66 11.14 5.15 -12.01
C PHE A 66 10.04 5.80 -12.84
N GLN A 67 9.82 5.34 -14.07
CA GLN A 67 8.75 5.82 -14.94
C GLN A 67 7.37 5.50 -14.35
N PHE A 68 7.15 4.27 -13.87
CA PHE A 68 5.92 3.89 -13.17
C PHE A 68 5.64 4.78 -11.95
N PHE A 69 6.65 5.05 -11.12
CA PHE A 69 6.50 5.93 -9.95
C PHE A 69 6.14 7.37 -10.35
N LYS A 70 6.68 7.84 -11.48
CA LYS A 70 6.45 9.19 -12.00
C LYS A 70 5.04 9.36 -12.59
N SER A 71 4.53 8.37 -13.32
CA SER A 71 3.23 8.40 -13.99
C SER A 71 2.10 7.93 -13.06
N GLU A 72 2.18 6.73 -12.51
CA GLU A 72 1.07 6.04 -11.88
C GLU A 72 0.92 6.40 -10.40
N LEU A 73 2.03 6.44 -9.66
CA LEU A 73 1.97 6.68 -8.22
C LEU A 73 1.60 8.14 -7.88
N LYS A 74 2.05 9.11 -8.68
CA LYS A 74 1.67 10.52 -8.49
C LYS A 74 0.23 10.84 -8.90
N LEU A 75 -0.31 10.16 -9.91
CA LEU A 75 -1.67 10.42 -10.41
C LEU A 75 -2.73 9.72 -9.55
N LYS A 76 -2.51 8.46 -9.15
CA LYS A 76 -3.43 7.71 -8.28
C LYS A 76 -3.53 8.30 -6.87
N VAL A 77 -2.48 9.00 -6.41
CA VAL A 77 -2.48 9.76 -5.14
C VAL A 77 -3.31 11.05 -5.24
N LYS A 78 -3.19 11.79 -6.34
CA LYS A 78 -4.00 13.01 -6.56
C LYS A 78 -5.48 12.68 -6.81
N GLY A 79 -5.79 11.52 -7.36
CA GLY A 79 -7.16 11.05 -7.60
C GLY A 79 -7.92 10.61 -6.34
N SER A 80 -7.24 10.39 -5.21
CA SER A 80 -7.88 10.01 -3.93
C SER A 80 -8.39 11.19 -3.10
N HIS A 81 -8.31 12.41 -3.65
CA HIS A 81 -8.90 13.64 -3.09
C HIS A 81 -9.83 14.28 -4.13
N VAL A 82 -10.78 13.50 -4.64
CA VAL A 82 -11.91 14.02 -5.39
C VAL A 82 -13.13 13.94 -4.46
N PHE A 83 -13.57 15.11 -4.00
CA PHE A 83 -14.85 15.30 -3.32
C PHE A 83 -16.01 15.08 -4.29
#